data_AF-A0A6H2HAP2-F1
#
_entry.id   AF-A0A6H2HAP2-F1
#
_cell.length_a   1.000
_cell.length_b   1.000
_cell.length_c   1.000
_cell.angle_alpha   90.00
_cell.angle_beta   90.00
_cell.angle_gamma   90.00
#
_symmetry.space_group_name_H-M   'P 1'
#
loop_
_entity.id
_entity.type
_entity.pdbx_description
1 polymer ?
#
loop_
_entity_poly.entity_id
_entity_poly.type
_entity_poly.pdbx_seq_one_letter_code
_entity_poly.pdbx_strand_id
1 'polypeptide(L)'
;MNTALPFDLTQPDITAWRAGNTGVEGVWQFDSGKPGPTVMISALVHGNELCGAWAIKGLLEAAIRPEQGRLTLAFCNLAAFDRFDINAHDNSRFVDEDLNRQWSAERLQTTSSQERRRAQALKPFVAQAD
;
A
#
# COMPACT_ATOMS: atom_id res chain seq x y z
N MET A 1 -36.23 -0.38 6.24
CA MET A 1 -35.41 0.04 5.09
C MET A 1 -34.01 0.28 5.61
N ASN A 2 -33.04 -0.56 5.25
CA ASN A 2 -31.64 -0.36 5.61
C ASN A 2 -31.05 0.54 4.52
N THR A 3 -31.07 1.85 4.73
CA THR A 3 -30.41 2.80 3.82
C THR A 3 -28.92 2.66 4.05
N ALA A 4 -28.27 1.79 3.27
CA ALA A 4 -26.82 1.74 3.20
C ALA A 4 -26.29 3.16 2.92
N LEU A 5 -25.31 3.60 3.69
CA LEU A 5 -24.66 4.88 3.48
C LEU A 5 -24.03 4.87 2.08
N PRO A 6 -24.25 5.90 1.24
CA PRO A 6 -23.65 5.95 -0.08
C PRO A 6 -22.12 6.06 0.02
N PHE A 7 -21.41 5.25 -0.75
CA PHE A 7 -19.97 5.34 -0.90
C PHE A 7 -19.67 6.38 -1.99
N ASP A 8 -19.16 7.56 -1.62
CA ASP A 8 -19.00 8.72 -2.53
C ASP A 8 -17.52 8.99 -2.91
N LEU A 9 -16.64 8.02 -2.68
CA LEU A 9 -15.22 8.15 -3.01
C LEU A 9 -14.90 7.38 -4.29
N THR A 10 -14.34 8.06 -5.28
CA THR A 10 -13.91 7.40 -6.51
C THR A 10 -12.62 6.61 -6.29
N GLN A 11 -12.45 5.52 -7.04
CA GLN A 11 -11.20 4.78 -7.07
C GLN A 11 -10.10 5.66 -7.71
N PRO A 12 -8.96 5.90 -7.04
CA PRO A 12 -7.88 6.69 -7.62
C PRO A 12 -7.22 5.95 -8.78
N ASP A 13 -7.00 6.64 -9.91
CA ASP A 13 -6.10 6.15 -10.94
C ASP A 13 -4.65 6.29 -10.46
N ILE A 14 -4.02 5.15 -10.18
CA ILE A 14 -2.61 5.06 -9.75
C ILE A 14 -1.70 4.51 -10.86
N THR A 15 -2.16 4.43 -12.11
CA THR A 15 -1.43 3.79 -13.22
C THR A 15 -0.01 4.36 -13.38
N ALA A 16 0.14 5.69 -13.34
CA ALA A 16 1.44 6.35 -13.42
C ALA A 16 2.37 6.05 -12.23
N TRP A 17 1.80 5.65 -11.09
CA TRP A 17 2.51 5.43 -9.83
C TRP A 17 2.71 3.96 -9.51
N ARG A 18 2.13 3.06 -10.31
CA ARG A 18 2.07 1.64 -10.03
C ARG A 18 3.43 0.96 -10.07
N ALA A 19 4.32 1.37 -10.97
CA ALA A 19 5.62 0.72 -11.13
C ALA A 19 6.53 0.87 -9.88
N GLY A 20 6.51 2.02 -9.21
CA GLY A 20 7.46 2.34 -8.14
C GLY A 20 8.85 2.70 -8.68
N ASN A 21 9.80 2.94 -7.76
CA ASN A 21 11.21 3.22 -8.10
C ASN A 21 12.22 2.28 -7.39
N THR A 22 11.73 1.29 -6.64
CA THR A 22 12.56 0.39 -5.83
C THR A 22 12.74 -1.00 -6.43
N GLY A 23 12.08 -1.29 -7.56
CA GLY A 23 11.95 -2.64 -8.11
C GLY A 23 10.83 -3.47 -7.47
N VAL A 24 10.15 -2.96 -6.43
CA VAL A 24 8.92 -3.54 -5.88
C VAL A 24 7.74 -2.66 -6.31
N GLU A 25 6.82 -3.25 -7.06
CA GLU A 25 5.62 -2.58 -7.57
C GLU A 25 4.89 -1.82 -6.46
N GLY A 26 4.47 -0.58 -6.72
CA GLY A 26 3.73 0.27 -5.81
C GLY A 26 4.55 0.86 -4.66
N VAL A 27 5.87 0.64 -4.62
CA VAL A 27 6.76 1.18 -3.59
C VAL A 27 7.66 2.24 -4.18
N TRP A 28 7.57 3.43 -3.60
CA TRP A 28 8.43 4.57 -3.88
C TRP A 28 9.30 4.86 -2.67
N GLN A 29 10.58 5.12 -2.88
CA GLN A 29 11.50 5.49 -1.82
C GLN A 29 12.36 6.68 -2.26
N PHE A 30 12.49 7.66 -1.36
CA PHE A 30 13.27 8.87 -1.58
C PHE A 30 14.24 9.05 -0.42
N ASP A 31 15.52 9.21 -0.72
CA ASP A 31 16.59 9.43 0.25
C ASP A 31 17.07 10.88 0.14
N SER A 32 17.15 11.58 1.28
CA SER A 32 17.65 12.96 1.35
C SER A 32 19.18 13.04 1.26
N GLY A 33 19.89 11.93 1.46
CA GLY A 33 21.35 11.88 1.58
C GLY A 33 21.89 12.42 2.91
N LYS A 34 21.01 12.90 3.81
CA LYS A 34 21.38 13.41 5.14
C LYS A 34 20.96 12.40 6.21
N PRO A 35 21.73 12.24 7.29
CA PRO A 35 21.33 11.43 8.44
C PRO A 35 19.95 11.85 8.95
N GLY A 36 19.10 10.88 9.27
CA GLY A 36 17.74 11.10 9.77
C GLY A 36 16.92 9.81 9.77
N PRO A 37 15.67 9.85 10.27
CA PRO A 37 14.81 8.69 10.38
C PRO A 37 14.36 8.16 9.01
N THR A 38 13.95 6.90 8.99
CA THR A 38 13.30 6.27 7.84
C THR A 38 11.81 6.15 8.09
N VAL A 39 11.02 7.00 7.45
CA VAL A 39 9.56 6.99 7.59
C VAL A 39 8.92 6.20 6.46
N MET A 40 7.99 5.30 6.81
CA MET A 40 7.14 4.62 5.83
C MET A 40 5.68 5.04 6.01
N ILE A 41 5.06 5.48 4.92
CA ILE A 41 3.61 5.73 4.82
C ILE A 41 3.03 4.65 3.91
N SER A 42 2.11 3.86 4.44
CA SER A 42 1.45 2.77 3.71
C SER A 42 -0.03 3.06 3.50
N ALA A 43 -0.56 2.58 2.38
CA ALA A 43 -1.98 2.59 2.06
C ALA A 43 -2.36 1.26 1.39
N LEU A 44 -3.67 1.03 1.24
CA LEU A 44 -4.20 -0.19 0.63
C LEU A 44 -3.72 -1.46 1.33
N VAL A 45 -3.58 -1.46 2.66
CA VAL A 45 -3.36 -2.74 3.38
C VAL A 45 -4.55 -3.66 3.11
N HIS A 46 -5.76 -3.10 3.14
CA HIS A 46 -6.92 -3.67 2.46
C HIS A 46 -7.20 -2.91 1.15
N GLY A 47 -7.60 -3.62 0.10
CA GLY A 47 -7.80 -3.03 -1.24
C GLY A 47 -8.98 -2.06 -1.33
N ASN A 48 -9.91 -2.09 -0.38
CA ASN A 48 -11.09 -1.21 -0.33
C ASN A 48 -10.90 0.10 0.48
N GLU A 49 -9.73 0.32 1.09
CA GLU A 49 -9.44 1.50 1.90
C GLU A 49 -8.84 2.64 1.06
N LEU A 50 -9.68 3.27 0.22
CA LEU A 50 -9.24 4.17 -0.85
C LEU A 50 -8.64 5.51 -0.40
N CYS A 51 -9.00 6.04 0.78
CA CYS A 51 -8.51 7.34 1.25
C CYS A 51 -6.98 7.42 1.33
N GLY A 52 -6.34 6.35 1.81
CA GLY A 52 -4.88 6.28 1.87
C GLY A 52 -4.23 6.28 0.49
N ALA A 53 -4.88 5.65 -0.50
CA ALA A 53 -4.38 5.64 -1.87
C ALA A 53 -4.42 7.02 -2.50
N TRP A 54 -5.50 7.77 -2.29
CA TRP A 54 -5.59 9.18 -2.68
C TRP A 54 -4.50 10.03 -2.01
N ALA A 55 -4.26 9.83 -0.71
CA ALA A 55 -3.23 10.56 0.02
C ALA A 55 -1.81 10.30 -0.56
N ILE A 56 -1.44 9.03 -0.76
CA ILE A 56 -0.13 8.69 -1.34
C ILE A 56 -0.02 9.20 -2.78
N LYS A 57 -1.07 9.06 -3.60
CA LYS A 57 -1.11 9.62 -4.96
C LYS A 57 -0.84 11.12 -4.93
N GLY A 58 -1.49 11.87 -4.06
CA GLY A 58 -1.27 13.32 -3.91
C GLY A 58 0.16 13.67 -3.49
N LEU A 59 0.77 12.91 -2.57
CA LEU A 59 2.17 13.11 -2.17
C LEU A 59 3.15 12.88 -3.34
N LEU A 60 2.87 11.87 -4.18
CA LEU A 60 3.66 11.56 -5.37
C LEU A 60 3.49 12.64 -6.45
N GLU A 61 2.27 13.10 -6.70
CA GLU A 61 1.96 14.18 -7.64
C GLU A 61 2.61 15.50 -7.22
N ALA A 62 2.63 15.80 -5.92
CA ALA A 62 3.32 16.95 -5.36
C ALA A 62 4.85 16.78 -5.29
N ALA A 63 5.38 15.63 -5.71
CA ALA A 63 6.80 15.29 -5.70
C ALA A 63 7.49 15.54 -4.35
N ILE A 64 6.80 15.23 -3.24
CA ILE A 64 7.34 15.43 -1.89
C ILE A 64 8.65 14.67 -1.70
N ARG A 65 9.61 15.29 -0.99
CA ARG A 65 10.92 14.72 -0.64
C ARG A 65 11.22 14.96 0.84
N PRO A 66 11.87 14.01 1.53
CA PRO A 66 12.30 14.23 2.90
C PRO A 66 13.44 15.26 2.95
N GLU A 67 13.43 16.12 3.98
CA GLU A 67 14.54 17.05 4.23
C GLU A 67 15.75 16.37 4.88
N GLN A 68 15.50 15.31 5.66
CA GLN A 68 16.47 14.47 6.36
C GLN A 68 15.99 13.01 6.37
N GLY A 69 16.92 12.06 6.37
CA GLY A 69 16.60 10.64 6.35
C GLY A 69 15.93 10.20 5.04
N ARG A 70 14.95 9.31 5.14
CA ARG A 70 14.34 8.61 4.00
C ARG A 70 12.82 8.52 4.14
N LEU A 71 12.12 8.66 3.02
CA LEU A 71 10.66 8.50 2.95
C LEU A 71 10.32 7.34 2.02
N THR A 72 9.56 6.37 2.52
CA THR A 72 8.96 5.29 1.74
C THR A 72 7.45 5.50 1.64
N LEU A 73 6.90 5.48 0.44
CA LEU A 73 5.46 5.50 0.16
C LEU A 73 5.06 4.17 -0.48
N ALA A 74 4.08 3.47 0.08
CA ALA A 74 3.71 2.13 -0.38
C ALA A 74 2.21 1.94 -0.60
N PHE A 75 1.83 1.55 -1.81
CA PHE A 75 0.56 0.92 -2.11
C PHE A 75 0.68 -0.58 -1.84
N CYS A 76 0.06 -1.09 -0.77
CA CYS A 76 0.33 -2.43 -0.26
C CYS A 76 -0.36 -3.54 -1.06
N ASN A 77 -1.68 -3.71 -0.97
CA ASN A 77 -2.40 -4.83 -1.59
C ASN A 77 -2.98 -4.45 -2.96
N LEU A 78 -2.10 -4.24 -3.95
CA LEU A 78 -2.49 -3.85 -5.31
C LEU A 78 -3.43 -4.86 -5.98
N ALA A 79 -3.22 -6.17 -5.76
CA ALA A 79 -4.09 -7.20 -6.34
C ALA A 79 -5.52 -7.18 -5.76
N ALA A 80 -5.68 -6.84 -4.48
CA ALA A 80 -7.00 -6.61 -3.90
C ALA A 80 -7.61 -5.31 -4.40
N PHE A 81 -6.83 -4.24 -4.48
CA PHE A 81 -7.26 -2.94 -5.02
C PHE A 81 -7.76 -3.02 -6.47
N ASP A 82 -7.14 -3.83 -7.31
CA ASP A 82 -7.56 -4.05 -8.71
C ASP A 82 -8.95 -4.67 -8.84
N ARG A 83 -9.47 -5.27 -7.77
CA ARG A 83 -10.80 -5.89 -7.71
C ARG A 83 -11.86 -4.97 -7.14
N PHE A 84 -11.51 -3.72 -6.81
CA PHE A 84 -12.44 -2.79 -6.19
C PHE A 84 -13.68 -2.59 -7.07
N ASP A 85 -14.85 -2.78 -6.46
CA ASP A 85 -16.16 -2.48 -7.04
C ASP A 85 -16.94 -1.67 -6.00
N ILE A 86 -17.36 -0.46 -6.36
CA ILE A 86 -18.12 0.43 -5.49
C ILE A 86 -19.41 -0.20 -4.97
N ASN A 87 -20.02 -1.11 -5.73
CA ASN A 87 -21.27 -1.79 -5.36
C ASN A 87 -21.03 -2.99 -4.43
N ALA A 88 -19.78 -3.42 -4.29
CA ALA A 88 -19.40 -4.60 -3.51
C ALA A 88 -18.00 -4.42 -2.88
N HIS A 89 -17.74 -3.25 -2.28
CA HIS A 89 -16.40 -2.82 -1.85
C HIS A 89 -15.72 -3.82 -0.90
N ASP A 90 -16.46 -4.53 -0.05
CA ASP A 90 -15.87 -5.49 0.89
C ASP A 90 -15.25 -6.71 0.19
N ASN A 91 -15.66 -7.02 -1.04
CA ASN A 91 -15.07 -8.10 -1.84
C ASN A 91 -13.63 -7.81 -2.25
N SER A 92 -13.20 -6.55 -2.21
CA SER A 92 -11.83 -6.13 -2.52
C SER A 92 -11.01 -5.86 -1.26
N ARG A 93 -11.48 -6.29 -0.08
CA ARG A 93 -10.71 -6.16 1.17
C ARG A 93 -9.38 -6.90 1.11
N PHE A 94 -9.38 -8.12 0.58
CA PHE A 94 -8.21 -8.95 0.30
C PHE A 94 -8.54 -9.93 -0.83
N VAL A 95 -7.54 -10.62 -1.35
CA VAL A 95 -7.69 -11.65 -2.38
C VAL A 95 -7.87 -13.04 -1.79
N ASP A 96 -6.86 -13.55 -1.08
CA ASP A 96 -6.87 -14.90 -0.52
C ASP A 96 -7.03 -14.86 1.01
N GLU A 97 -6.33 -13.94 1.67
CA GLU A 97 -6.41 -13.74 3.13
C GLU A 97 -6.02 -12.31 3.53
N ASP A 98 -6.36 -11.90 4.75
CA ASP A 98 -6.09 -10.53 5.25
C ASP A 98 -4.57 -10.23 5.31
N LEU A 99 -4.08 -9.27 4.49
CA LEU A 99 -2.67 -8.86 4.43
C LEU A 99 -2.14 -8.40 5.80
N ASN A 100 -2.98 -7.74 6.61
CA ASN A 100 -2.60 -7.24 7.92
C ASN A 100 -2.43 -8.35 8.98
N ARG A 101 -2.63 -9.62 8.58
CA ARG A 101 -2.41 -10.81 9.42
C ARG A 101 -1.21 -11.65 8.99
N GLN A 102 -0.43 -11.20 8.00
CA GLN A 102 0.63 -12.01 7.37
C GLN A 102 2.04 -11.76 7.91
N TRP A 103 2.18 -10.90 8.92
CA TRP A 103 3.49 -10.37 9.35
C TRP A 103 4.23 -11.21 10.39
N SER A 104 3.68 -12.34 10.83
CA SER A 104 4.43 -13.25 11.71
C SER A 104 5.60 -13.90 10.95
N ALA A 105 6.67 -14.24 11.67
CA ALA A 105 7.86 -14.86 11.07
C ALA A 105 7.52 -16.14 10.28
N GLU A 106 6.64 -16.98 10.81
CA GLU A 106 6.15 -18.20 10.17
C GLU A 106 5.41 -17.91 8.86
N ARG A 107 4.48 -16.95 8.85
CA ARG A 107 3.69 -16.61 7.66
C ARG A 107 4.56 -16.02 6.56
N LEU A 108 5.52 -15.15 6.94
CA LEU A 108 6.50 -14.55 6.04
C LEU A 108 7.48 -15.56 5.44
N GLN A 109 7.56 -16.82 5.90
CA GLN A 109 8.40 -17.86 5.26
C GLN A 109 7.71 -18.58 4.10
N THR A 110 6.41 -18.37 3.92
CA THR A 110 5.60 -19.07 2.90
C THR A 110 5.07 -18.11 1.85
N THR A 111 4.84 -18.60 0.63
CA THR A 111 4.31 -17.83 -0.51
C THR A 111 2.98 -18.37 -1.03
N SER A 112 2.26 -19.11 -0.18
CA SER A 112 1.06 -19.89 -0.53
C SER A 112 -0.14 -19.05 -0.97
N SER A 113 -0.17 -17.76 -0.63
CA SER A 113 -1.21 -16.80 -1.00
C SER A 113 -0.62 -15.54 -1.62
N GLN A 114 -1.46 -14.76 -2.30
CA GLN A 114 -1.08 -13.45 -2.85
C GLN A 114 -0.61 -12.51 -1.74
N GLU A 115 -1.31 -12.45 -0.61
CA GLU A 115 -0.94 -11.56 0.49
C GLU A 115 0.37 -11.96 1.17
N ARG A 116 0.68 -13.25 1.31
CA ARG A 116 1.98 -13.64 1.87
C ARG A 116 3.14 -13.31 0.94
N ARG A 117 2.99 -13.55 -0.37
CA ARG A 117 3.96 -13.09 -1.39
C ARG A 117 4.16 -11.58 -1.31
N ARG A 118 3.06 -10.84 -1.17
CA ARG A 118 3.11 -9.39 -1.07
C ARG A 118 3.77 -8.91 0.22
N ALA A 119 3.45 -9.51 1.37
CA ALA A 119 4.08 -9.21 2.65
C ALA A 119 5.59 -9.47 2.61
N GLN A 120 6.04 -10.57 1.97
CA GLN A 120 7.47 -10.83 1.75
C GLN A 120 8.14 -9.73 0.91
N ALA A 121 7.51 -9.29 -0.18
CA ALA A 121 8.05 -8.23 -1.02
C ALA A 121 8.14 -6.87 -0.28
N LEU A 122 7.21 -6.60 0.64
CA LEU A 122 7.18 -5.37 1.44
C LEU A 122 8.08 -5.41 2.68
N LYS A 123 8.41 -6.62 3.17
CA LYS A 123 9.20 -6.85 4.40
C LYS A 123 10.47 -6.00 4.50
N PRO A 124 11.31 -5.85 3.46
CA PRO A 124 12.54 -5.05 3.57
C PRO A 124 12.27 -3.58 3.90
N PHE A 125 11.16 -3.01 3.44
CA PHE A 125 10.81 -1.61 3.69
C PHE A 125 10.24 -1.41 5.09
N VAL A 126 9.41 -2.35 5.55
CA VAL A 126 8.89 -2.33 6.93
C VAL A 126 10.02 -2.47 7.93
N ALA A 127 10.99 -3.35 7.66
CA ALA A 127 12.15 -3.53 8.54
C ALA A 127 13.13 -2.33 8.54
N GLN A 128 13.09 -1.47 7.51
CA GLN A 128 13.90 -0.26 7.45
C GLN A 128 13.28 0.93 8.21
N ALA A 129 11.98 0.92 8.45
CA ALA A 129 11.30 2.02 9.12
C ALA A 129 11.61 2.02 10.62
N ASP A 130 11.89 3.20 11.20
CA ASP A 130 12.28 3.40 12.60
C ASP A 130 11.50 4.54 13.31
#